data_AF-A0A1X7TRI3-F1
#
_entry.id   AF-A0A1X7TRI3-F1
#
_cell.length_a   1.000
_cell.length_b   1.000
_cell.length_c   1.000
_cell.angle_alpha   90.00
_cell.angle_beta   90.00
_cell.angle_gamma   90.00
#
_symmetry.space_group_name_H-M   'P 1'
#
loop_
_entity.id
_entity.type
_entity.pdbx_description
1 polymer ?
#
loop_
_entity_poly.entity_id
_entity_poly.type
_entity_poly.pdbx_seq_one_letter_code
_entity_poly.pdbx_strand_id
1 'polypeptide(L)'
;MYHPDLIIIYTYTASFTSIKWRWLVTYQKPKNLKTTYPKCGSVATRETDAIDTFVDSTWYFLRYINPMDANNIVNKDLASQWLPVYFYLGGIEHAVLHLLYSRFIMHFLYDIGVVPVKEPFEKLITQAQKDICS
;
A
#
# COMPACT_ATOMS: atom_id res chain seq x y z
N MET A 1 8.44 -16.79 6.20
CA MET A 1 7.59 -17.55 7.13
C MET A 1 6.17 -17.06 6.93
N TYR A 2 5.33 -17.82 6.22
CA TYR A 2 3.95 -17.43 5.94
C TYR A 2 3.09 -17.78 7.16
N HIS A 3 2.44 -16.81 7.79
CA HIS A 3 1.47 -17.07 8.86
C HIS A 3 0.07 -17.08 8.22
N PRO A 4 -0.76 -18.11 8.41
CA PRO A 4 -2.09 -18.18 7.79
C PRO A 4 -3.02 -17.00 8.18
N ASP A 5 -2.76 -16.36 9.33
CA ASP A 5 -3.53 -15.20 9.83
C ASP A 5 -3.02 -13.82 9.39
N LEU A 6 -2.11 -13.73 8.41
CA LEU A 6 -1.51 -12.46 7.99
C LEU A 6 -2.51 -11.53 7.29
N ILE A 7 -3.47 -12.11 6.57
CA ILE A 7 -4.51 -11.37 5.85
C ILE A 7 -5.79 -11.37 6.67
N ILE A 8 -6.17 -10.19 7.17
CA ILE A 8 -7.41 -9.99 7.91
C ILE A 8 -8.39 -9.30 6.97
N ILE A 9 -9.44 -10.03 6.58
CA ILE A 9 -10.50 -9.48 5.74
C ILE A 9 -11.57 -8.87 6.65
N TYR A 10 -11.66 -7.55 6.65
CA TYR A 10 -12.77 -6.83 7.27
C TYR A 10 -13.94 -6.75 6.30
N THR A 11 -15.10 -7.27 6.71
CA THR A 11 -16.35 -7.08 5.99
C THR A 11 -17.05 -5.83 6.51
N TYR A 12 -17.06 -4.79 5.70
CA TYR A 12 -17.82 -3.57 5.95
C TYR A 12 -19.13 -3.62 5.18
N THR A 13 -20.24 -3.37 5.86
CA THR A 13 -21.53 -3.10 5.24
C THR A 13 -21.74 -1.59 5.18
N ALA A 14 -21.70 -1.05 3.97
CA ALA A 14 -22.08 0.34 3.70
C ALA A 14 -23.57 0.39 3.38
N SER A 15 -24.31 1.26 4.06
CA SER A 15 -25.70 1.57 3.71
C SER A 15 -25.79 3.00 3.20
N PHE A 16 -26.37 3.14 2.02
CA PHE A 16 -26.60 4.42 1.37
C PHE A 16 -28.03 4.84 1.63
N THR A 17 -28.21 5.91 2.42
CA THR A 17 -29.52 6.54 2.57
C THR A 17 -29.52 7.87 1.82
N SER A 18 -30.50 8.03 0.94
CA SER A 18 -30.78 9.29 0.24
C SER A 18 -31.67 10.14 1.13
N ILE A 19 -31.21 11.34 1.50
CA ILE A 19 -32.10 12.41 1.96
C ILE A 19 -32.01 13.53 0.95
N LYS A 20 -32.98 13.54 0.03
CA LYS A 20 -33.38 14.57 -0.97
C LYS A 20 -32.28 15.12 -1.90
N TRP A 21 -31.08 15.43 -1.41
CA TRP A 21 -29.93 15.99 -2.16
C TRP A 21 -28.54 15.55 -1.65
N ARG A 22 -28.45 14.75 -0.58
CA ARG A 22 -27.17 14.27 -0.02
C ARG A 22 -27.20 12.76 0.21
N TRP A 23 -26.18 12.07 -0.29
CA TRP A 23 -25.88 10.70 0.10
C TRP A 23 -25.20 10.70 1.46
N LEU A 24 -25.86 10.12 2.46
CA LEU A 24 -25.20 9.81 3.72
C LEU A 24 -24.68 8.38 3.63
N VAL A 25 -23.37 8.23 3.74
CA VAL A 25 -22.74 6.91 3.86
C VAL A 25 -22.63 6.61 5.34
N THR A 26 -23.32 5.57 5.79
CA THR A 26 -23.14 5.04 7.14
C THR A 26 -22.27 3.79 7.06
N TYR A 27 -21.13 3.82 7.75
CA TYR A 27 -20.25 2.67 7.89
C TYR A 27 -20.64 1.90 9.15
N GLN A 28 -21.05 0.63 8.97
CA GLN A 28 -21.25 -0.26 10.10
C GLN A 28 -19.91 -0.83 10.56
N LYS A 29 -19.72 -0.88 11.89
CA LYS A 29 -18.53 -1.44 12.54
C LYS A 29 -18.35 -2.91 12.11
N PRO A 30 -17.13 -3.35 11.76
CA PRO A 30 -16.89 -4.71 11.28
C PRO A 30 -17.31 -5.77 12.31
N LYS A 31 -17.89 -6.88 11.83
CA LYS A 31 -18.55 -7.88 12.68
C LYS A 31 -17.59 -8.81 13.45
N ASN A 32 -16.34 -8.97 12.99
CA ASN A 32 -15.42 -10.02 13.48
C ASN A 32 -14.20 -9.45 14.24
N LEU A 33 -14.45 -8.62 15.26
CA LEU A 33 -13.38 -7.96 16.01
C LEU A 33 -12.79 -8.80 17.16
N LYS A 34 -13.54 -9.74 17.72
CA LYS A 34 -13.03 -10.60 18.79
C LYS A 34 -12.10 -11.66 18.20
N THR A 35 -10.94 -11.84 18.81
CA THR A 35 -9.94 -12.84 18.45
C THR A 35 -9.23 -13.36 19.69
N THR A 36 -8.38 -14.37 19.54
CA THR A 36 -7.44 -14.81 20.58
C THR A 36 -6.06 -14.20 20.34
N TYR A 37 -5.33 -13.90 21.41
CA TYR A 37 -3.97 -13.39 21.32
C TYR A 37 -3.00 -14.52 20.94
N PRO A 38 -2.20 -14.40 19.86
CA PRO A 38 -1.41 -15.52 19.35
C PRO A 38 -0.36 -16.06 20.33
N LYS A 39 0.17 -15.24 21.24
CA LYS A 39 1.24 -15.68 22.16
C LYS A 39 0.75 -16.32 23.45
N CYS A 40 -0.46 -16.01 23.91
CA CYS A 40 -0.96 -16.51 25.21
C CYS A 40 -2.41 -16.99 25.21
N GLY A 41 -3.12 -16.92 24.09
CA GLY A 41 -4.49 -17.44 23.93
C GLY A 41 -5.58 -16.62 24.62
N SER A 42 -5.24 -15.49 25.25
CA SER A 42 -6.22 -14.62 25.91
C SER A 42 -7.19 -13.98 24.92
N VAL A 43 -8.35 -13.54 25.42
CA VAL A 43 -9.33 -12.79 24.61
C VAL A 43 -8.73 -11.44 24.22
N ALA A 44 -8.76 -11.13 22.93
CA ALA A 44 -8.25 -9.90 22.36
C ALA A 44 -9.26 -9.30 21.36
N THR A 45 -9.05 -8.03 21.02
CA THR A 45 -9.82 -7.32 19.99
C THR A 45 -8.87 -6.90 18.88
N ARG A 46 -9.26 -7.13 17.62
CA ARG A 46 -8.50 -6.70 16.44
C ARG A 46 -8.51 -5.18 16.33
N GLU A 47 -7.41 -4.62 15.84
CA GLU A 47 -7.32 -3.21 15.47
C GLU A 47 -8.38 -2.89 14.41
N THR A 48 -9.04 -1.74 14.51
CA THR A 48 -10.08 -1.31 13.57
C THR A 48 -9.61 -0.30 12.55
N ASP A 49 -8.49 0.37 12.85
CA ASP A 49 -7.95 1.40 11.98
C ASP A 49 -7.38 0.78 10.71
N ALA A 50 -7.82 1.31 9.57
CA ALA A 50 -7.26 0.97 8.28
C ALA A 50 -5.95 1.75 8.08
N ILE A 51 -4.98 1.11 7.43
CA ILE A 51 -3.77 1.79 7.04
C ILE A 51 -4.11 2.75 5.89
N ASP A 52 -3.48 3.92 5.90
CA ASP A 52 -3.68 4.96 4.90
C ASP A 52 -3.33 4.48 3.48
N THR A 53 -4.05 4.99 2.47
CA THR A 53 -3.89 4.62 1.06
C THR A 53 -2.49 4.89 0.51
N PHE A 54 -1.73 5.81 1.12
CA PHE A 54 -0.34 6.02 0.74
C PHE A 54 0.51 4.77 0.94
N VAL A 55 0.24 3.95 1.96
CA VAL A 55 1.04 2.75 2.21
C VAL A 55 0.99 1.80 1.02
N ASP A 56 -0.18 1.60 0.42
CA ASP A 56 -0.31 0.76 -0.78
C ASP A 56 0.47 1.36 -1.96
N SER A 57 0.40 2.68 -2.14
CA SER A 57 1.06 3.39 -3.24
C SER A 57 2.59 3.41 -3.12
N THR A 58 3.18 3.12 -1.96
CA THR A 58 4.63 3.31 -1.74
C THR A 58 5.50 2.19 -2.28
N TRP A 59 4.90 1.05 -2.63
CA TRP A 59 5.66 -0.13 -3.06
C TRP A 59 5.00 -0.87 -4.23
N TYR A 60 3.90 -0.36 -4.79
CA TYR A 60 3.16 -0.99 -5.89
C TYR A 60 4.03 -1.34 -7.11
N PHE A 61 5.05 -0.52 -7.42
CA PHE A 61 5.98 -0.76 -8.52
C PHE A 61 6.80 -2.05 -8.33
N LEU A 62 7.08 -2.44 -7.08
CA LEU A 62 7.72 -3.73 -6.78
C LEU A 62 6.76 -4.89 -7.09
N ARG A 63 5.47 -4.70 -6.84
CA ARG A 63 4.46 -5.75 -7.07
C ARG A 63 4.23 -6.02 -8.56
N TYR A 64 4.40 -5.02 -9.42
CA TYR A 64 4.28 -5.21 -10.88
C TYR A 64 5.31 -6.17 -11.46
N ILE A 65 6.44 -6.39 -10.80
CA ILE A 65 7.48 -7.33 -11.24
C ILE A 65 6.96 -8.77 -11.21
N ASN A 66 6.14 -9.12 -10.21
CA ASN A 66 5.49 -10.42 -10.11
C ASN A 66 4.15 -10.33 -9.35
N PRO A 67 3.05 -9.91 -10.01
CA PRO A 67 1.81 -9.56 -9.34
C PRO A 67 1.04 -10.78 -8.81
N MET A 68 1.37 -11.99 -9.25
CA MET A 68 0.68 -13.23 -8.88
C MET A 68 1.40 -14.02 -7.78
N ASP A 69 2.55 -13.57 -7.27
CA ASP A 69 3.26 -14.26 -6.20
C ASP A 69 2.49 -14.17 -4.88
N ALA A 70 1.80 -15.24 -4.52
CA ALA A 70 1.03 -15.30 -3.28
C ALA A 70 1.87 -15.63 -2.05
N ASN A 71 3.20 -15.79 -2.16
CA ASN A 71 4.07 -16.26 -1.08
C ASN A 71 5.15 -15.25 -0.68
N ASN A 72 5.50 -14.32 -1.57
CA ASN A 72 6.51 -13.31 -1.31
C ASN A 72 6.01 -11.91 -1.63
N ILE A 73 6.49 -10.93 -0.85
CA ILE A 73 6.26 -9.51 -1.12
C ILE A 73 6.96 -9.12 -2.43
N VAL A 74 8.23 -9.53 -2.58
CA VAL A 74 9.08 -9.30 -3.75
C VAL A 74 9.90 -10.55 -4.05
N ASN A 75 9.95 -10.95 -5.32
CA ASN A 75 10.92 -11.94 -5.79
C ASN A 75 12.26 -11.22 -6.05
N LYS A 76 13.28 -11.52 -5.25
CA LYS A 76 14.57 -10.81 -5.27
C LYS A 76 15.33 -10.96 -6.61
N ASP A 77 15.24 -12.12 -7.24
CA ASP A 77 15.93 -12.39 -8.50
C ASP A 77 15.32 -11.58 -9.65
N LEU A 78 14.00 -11.52 -9.70
CA LEU A 78 13.29 -10.66 -10.66
C LEU A 78 13.49 -9.18 -10.33
N ALA A 79 13.44 -8.80 -9.05
CA ALA A 79 13.69 -7.42 -8.63
C ALA A 79 15.08 -6.92 -9.03
N SER A 80 16.09 -7.80 -9.02
CA SER A 80 17.45 -7.46 -9.44
C SER A 80 17.57 -7.19 -10.95
N GLN A 81 16.61 -7.66 -11.75
CA GLN A 81 16.57 -7.45 -13.19
C GLN A 81 15.78 -6.20 -13.57
N TRP A 82 14.75 -5.86 -12.80
CA TRP A 82 13.80 -4.79 -13.14
C TRP A 82 14.02 -3.48 -12.38
N LEU A 83 14.80 -3.49 -11.28
CA LEU A 83 15.05 -2.31 -10.47
C LEU A 83 16.47 -1.76 -10.66
N PRO A 84 16.67 -0.44 -10.50
CA PRO A 84 15.65 0.58 -10.18
C PRO A 84 14.73 0.88 -11.37
N VAL A 85 13.57 1.50 -11.10
CA VAL A 85 12.71 2.01 -12.17
C VAL A 85 13.44 3.15 -12.87
N TYR A 86 13.77 2.95 -14.15
CA TYR A 86 14.62 3.87 -14.89
C TYR A 86 13.97 5.24 -15.10
N PHE A 87 12.70 5.27 -15.56
CA PHE A 87 11.92 6.50 -15.70
C PHE A 87 10.65 6.41 -14.87
N TYR A 88 10.50 7.33 -13.91
CA TYR A 88 9.27 7.57 -13.19
C TYR A 88 8.65 8.88 -13.66
N LEU A 89 7.44 8.80 -14.22
CA LEU A 89 6.66 9.93 -14.74
C LEU A 89 5.50 10.20 -13.78
N GLY A 90 5.43 11.41 -13.23
CA GLY A 90 4.37 11.80 -12.30
C GLY A 90 4.18 13.30 -12.22
N GLY A 91 3.10 13.75 -11.59
CA GLY A 91 2.91 15.17 -11.32
C GLY A 91 3.71 15.64 -10.10
N ILE A 92 4.03 16.93 -10.05
CA ILE A 92 4.80 17.53 -8.95
C ILE A 92 4.05 17.47 -7.60
N GLU A 93 2.73 17.37 -7.64
CA GLU A 93 1.86 17.21 -6.47
C GLU A 93 2.20 15.98 -5.61
N HIS A 94 2.85 14.97 -6.21
CA HIS A 94 3.26 13.74 -5.51
C HIS A 94 4.68 13.80 -4.93
N ALA A 95 5.40 14.92 -5.10
CA ALA A 95 6.81 15.01 -4.76
C ALA A 95 7.12 14.92 -3.26
N VAL A 96 6.23 15.41 -2.39
CA VAL A 96 6.50 15.45 -0.93
C VAL A 96 5.92 14.24 -0.19
N LEU A 97 4.84 13.64 -0.69
CA LEU A 97 4.18 12.50 -0.04
C LEU A 97 4.67 11.18 -0.62
N HIS A 98 4.09 10.79 -1.77
CA HIS A 98 4.32 9.49 -2.38
C HIS A 98 5.81 9.21 -2.66
N LEU A 99 6.56 10.16 -3.24
CA LEU A 99 7.97 9.94 -3.52
C LEU A 99 8.81 9.78 -2.26
N LEU A 100 8.54 10.58 -1.22
CA LEU A 100 9.24 10.46 0.06
C LEU A 100 8.96 9.11 0.72
N TYR A 101 7.69 8.72 0.80
CA TYR A 101 7.30 7.46 1.41
C TYR A 101 7.78 6.24 0.61
N SER A 102 7.81 6.32 -0.73
CA SER A 102 8.35 5.24 -1.57
C SER A 102 9.84 5.04 -1.32
N ARG A 103 10.61 6.13 -1.17
CA ARG A 103 12.03 6.05 -0.80
C ARG A 103 12.21 5.47 0.60
N PHE A 104 11.40 5.91 1.57
CA PHE A 104 11.46 5.37 2.94
C PHE A 104 11.24 3.85 2.96
N ILE A 105 10.18 3.37 2.31
CA ILE A 105 9.90 1.93 2.22
C ILE A 105 11.01 1.19 1.47
N MET A 106 11.57 1.78 0.40
CA MET A 106 12.66 1.15 -0.35
C MET A 106 13.93 0.99 0.50
N HIS A 107 14.31 2.01 1.28
CA HIS A 107 15.43 1.94 2.21
C HIS A 107 15.19 0.87 3.27
N PHE A 108 13.99 0.84 3.87
CA PHE A 108 13.63 -0.20 4.84
C PHE A 108 13.74 -1.61 4.24
N LEU A 109 13.16 -1.84 3.06
CA LEU A 109 13.21 -3.14 2.37
C LEU A 109 14.64 -3.53 1.97
N TYR A 110 15.49 -2.56 1.64
CA TYR A 110 16.90 -2.78 1.34
C TYR A 110 17.67 -3.21 2.58
N ASP A 111 17.46 -2.52 3.70
CA ASP A 111 18.13 -2.80 4.97
C ASP A 111 17.79 -4.19 5.52
N ILE A 112 16.56 -4.68 5.30
CA ILE A 112 16.15 -6.06 5.64
C ILE A 112 16.46 -7.08 4.53
N GLY A 113 17.12 -6.66 3.44
CA GLY A 113 17.62 -7.53 2.37
C GLY A 113 16.57 -8.06 1.39
N VAL A 114 15.35 -7.50 1.38
CA VAL A 114 14.23 -7.92 0.51
C VAL A 114 14.41 -7.43 -0.93
N VAL A 115 14.97 -6.23 -1.11
CA VAL A 115 15.23 -5.63 -2.42
C VAL A 115 16.73 -5.44 -2.66
N PRO A 116 17.20 -5.44 -3.92
CA PRO A 116 18.63 -5.37 -4.25
C PRO A 116 19.17 -3.95 -4.35
N VAL A 117 18.32 -2.92 -4.41
CA VAL A 117 18.69 -1.52 -4.59
C VAL A 117 18.04 -0.64 -3.52
N LYS A 118 18.69 0.48 -3.19
CA LYS A 118 18.25 1.37 -2.11
C LYS A 118 17.23 2.43 -2.54
N GLU A 119 17.39 2.95 -3.76
CA GLU A 119 16.52 3.98 -4.32
C GLU A 119 15.60 3.37 -5.39
N PRO A 120 14.28 3.69 -5.38
CA PRO A 120 13.32 3.05 -6.27
C PRO A 120 13.31 3.60 -7.69
N PHE A 121 13.66 4.88 -7.88
CA PHE A 121 13.56 5.60 -9.15
C PHE A 121 14.92 6.20 -9.52
N GLU A 122 15.40 5.94 -10.74
CA GLU A 122 16.66 6.52 -11.23
C GLU A 122 16.46 7.93 -11.79
N LYS A 123 15.40 8.13 -12.59
CA LYS A 123 15.06 9.43 -13.17
C LYS A 123 13.59 9.75 -12.89
N LEU A 124 13.36 10.91 -12.27
CA LEU A 124 12.04 11.48 -12.08
C LEU A 124 11.79 12.54 -13.15
N ILE A 125 10.71 12.38 -13.90
CA ILE A 125 10.23 13.38 -14.86
C ILE A 125 8.88 13.86 -14.36
N THR A 126 8.81 15.14 -14.01
CA THR A 126 7.57 15.78 -13.55
C THR A 126 6.82 16.38 -14.73
N GLN A 127 5.60 15.92 -14.99
CA GLN A 127 4.73 16.56 -15.98
C GLN A 127 4.18 17.87 -15.41
N ALA A 128 4.27 18.97 -16.16
CA ALA A 128 3.60 20.22 -15.83
C ALA A 128 2.08 20.07 -16.02
N GLN A 129 1.29 20.66 -15.12
CA GLN A 129 -0.15 20.75 -15.34
C GLN A 129 -0.41 21.50 -16.64
N LYS A 130 -1.26 20.92 -17.49
CA LYS A 130 -1.67 21.56 -18.73
C LYS A 130 -2.70 22.63 -18.36
N ASP A 131 -2.36 23.90 -18.56
CA ASP A 131 -3.35 24.97 -18.47
C ASP A 131 -4.42 24.75 -19.54
N ILE A 132 -5.66 24.50 -19.11
CA ILE A 132 -6.82 24.29 -20.00
C ILE A 132 -7.22 25.59 -20.73
N CYS A 133 -6.60 26.72 -20.38
CA CYS A 133 -6.90 28.04 -20.93
C CYS A 133 -5.87 28.55 -21.96
N SER A 134 -4.93 27.73 -22.44
CA SER A 134 -3.95 28.10 -23.46
C SER A 134 -4.34 27.66 -24.87
#